data_AF-A0A1Q6V8F7-F1
#
_entry.id   AF-A0A1Q6V8F7-F1
#
_cell.length_a   1.000
_cell.length_b   1.000
_cell.length_c   1.000
_cell.angle_alpha   90.00
_cell.angle_beta   90.00
_cell.angle_gamma   90.00
#
_symmetry.space_group_name_H-M   'P 1'
#
loop_
_entity.id
_entity.type
_entity.pdbx_description
1 polymer ?
#
loop_
_entity_poly.entity_id
_entity_poly.type
_entity_poly.pdbx_seq_one_letter_code
_entity_poly.pdbx_strand_id
1 'polypeptide(L)'
;MLTLISVVVAAIIFEYSNGFHDAANAIATVVSTRVLTPRKAIAMAAFFNLTGALFGGAVASTIGKGLVDTDIITMTTVLSAVIAAFAWNIATWWLGLPSSSSHALIGGLCGAALAAARGNWSVIKWNAGMWPKVVVPMITSPLAGFILGGLLMFLLFVALRPFTPHFIHSLFGKLQIFSAAWMAHSHGTNDAQKTMGIITLALFTGTKAGSFDHLPDWLHFLKTPVFALPKWVIGLCAITMAVGTAAGGWRIIRTLGHRMVKLQPVNGFAAETTAALIIQCASYYGIPLSTTHVITTSIMGVGAVKRFGGMRWTVVERIIWAWLFTLPASGLIGYALARAAAAL
;
A
#
# COMPACT_ATOMS: atom_id res chain seq x y z
N MET A 1 9.43 -26.43 -7.73
CA MET A 1 8.55 -25.73 -8.69
C MET A 1 7.16 -25.45 -8.14
N LEU A 2 6.45 -26.43 -7.59
CA LEU A 2 5.10 -26.25 -7.06
C LEU A 2 5.01 -25.10 -6.04
N THR A 3 5.93 -25.02 -5.07
CA THR A 3 5.97 -23.94 -4.06
C THR A 3 6.15 -22.55 -4.69
N LEU A 4 7.00 -22.41 -5.72
CA LEU A 4 7.17 -21.13 -6.42
C LEU A 4 5.86 -20.71 -7.09
N ILE A 5 5.21 -21.64 -7.81
CA ILE A 5 3.93 -21.36 -8.49
C ILE A 5 2.89 -20.93 -7.45
N SER A 6 2.80 -21.63 -6.31
CA SER A 6 1.91 -21.24 -5.21
C SER A 6 2.21 -19.84 -4.69
N VAL A 7 3.49 -19.47 -4.50
CA VAL A 7 3.89 -18.12 -4.07
C VAL A 7 3.48 -17.07 -5.10
N VAL A 8 3.77 -17.30 -6.38
CA VAL A 8 3.44 -16.35 -7.45
C VAL A 8 1.92 -16.17 -7.56
N VAL A 9 1.15 -17.26 -7.52
CA VAL A 9 -0.32 -17.19 -7.54
C VAL A 9 -0.86 -16.46 -6.33
N ALA A 10 -0.39 -16.79 -5.12
CA ALA A 10 -0.81 -16.10 -3.90
C ALA A 10 -0.47 -14.60 -3.94
N ALA A 11 0.72 -14.26 -4.46
CA ALA A 11 1.17 -12.88 -4.62
C ALA A 11 0.33 -12.11 -5.64
N ILE A 12 -0.04 -12.71 -6.77
CA ILE A 12 -0.96 -12.11 -7.75
C ILE A 12 -2.35 -11.89 -7.14
N ILE A 13 -2.88 -12.87 -6.41
CA ILE A 13 -4.19 -12.74 -5.73
C ILE A 13 -4.14 -11.61 -4.71
N PHE A 14 -3.07 -11.55 -3.91
CA PHE A 14 -2.85 -10.48 -2.95
C PHE A 14 -2.77 -9.11 -3.64
N GLU A 15 -2.00 -8.99 -4.73
CA GLU A 15 -1.84 -7.74 -5.48
C GLU A 15 -3.14 -7.29 -6.13
N TYR A 16 -3.90 -8.22 -6.71
CA TYR A 16 -5.21 -7.94 -7.29
C TYR A 16 -6.18 -7.43 -6.21
N SER A 17 -6.20 -8.12 -5.06
CA SER A 17 -6.99 -7.70 -3.90
C SER A 17 -6.55 -6.33 -3.40
N ASN A 18 -5.26 -6.05 -3.38
CA ASN A 18 -4.72 -4.75 -2.98
C ASN A 18 -5.16 -3.64 -3.93
N GLY A 19 -5.06 -3.86 -5.25
CA GLY A 19 -5.55 -2.91 -6.25
C GLY A 19 -7.05 -2.61 -6.09
N PHE A 20 -7.86 -3.63 -5.84
CA PHE A 20 -9.30 -3.48 -5.58
C PHE A 20 -9.58 -2.73 -4.25
N HIS A 21 -8.85 -3.07 -3.19
CA HIS A 21 -9.00 -2.46 -1.88
C HIS A 21 -8.62 -0.98 -1.88
N ASP A 22 -7.46 -0.69 -2.43
CA ASP A 22 -6.85 0.63 -2.33
C ASP A 22 -7.21 1.55 -3.50
N ALA A 23 -7.98 1.05 -4.49
CA ALA A 23 -8.68 1.91 -5.45
C ALA A 23 -9.45 3.03 -4.72
N ALA A 24 -10.02 2.73 -3.55
CA ALA A 24 -10.73 3.71 -2.74
C ALA A 24 -9.82 4.84 -2.22
N ASN A 25 -8.54 4.57 -1.92
CA ASN A 25 -7.59 5.58 -1.45
C ASN A 25 -7.28 6.62 -2.54
N ALA A 26 -7.25 6.21 -3.80
CA ALA A 26 -6.97 7.08 -4.92
C ALA A 26 -8.19 7.85 -5.45
N ILE A 27 -9.40 7.28 -5.36
CA ILE A 27 -10.59 7.86 -6.02
C ILE A 27 -11.69 8.37 -5.09
N ALA A 28 -11.66 8.03 -3.79
CA ALA A 28 -12.76 8.38 -2.89
C ALA A 28 -13.01 9.89 -2.83
N THR A 29 -11.97 10.73 -2.88
CA THR A 29 -12.15 12.18 -2.77
C THR A 29 -12.74 12.79 -4.04
N VAL A 30 -12.19 12.47 -5.22
CA VAL A 30 -12.69 12.99 -6.51
C VAL A 30 -14.10 12.52 -6.86
N VAL A 31 -14.48 11.32 -6.40
CA VAL A 31 -15.85 10.81 -6.51
C VAL A 31 -16.78 11.48 -5.49
N SER A 32 -16.33 11.66 -4.25
CA SER A 32 -17.14 12.30 -3.20
C SER A 32 -17.40 13.79 -3.48
N THR A 33 -16.45 14.49 -4.12
CA THR A 33 -16.62 15.88 -4.54
C THR A 33 -17.43 16.01 -5.83
N ARG A 34 -17.77 14.88 -6.47
CA ARG A 34 -18.53 14.78 -7.73
C ARG A 34 -17.82 15.44 -8.92
N VAL A 35 -16.50 15.57 -8.86
CA VAL A 35 -15.69 16.06 -9.99
C VAL A 35 -15.62 15.01 -11.10
N LEU A 36 -15.49 13.73 -10.73
CA LEU A 36 -15.55 12.61 -11.67
C LEU A 36 -16.67 11.65 -11.31
N THR A 37 -17.27 11.05 -12.34
CA THR A 37 -18.11 9.87 -12.14
C THR A 37 -17.23 8.69 -11.71
N PRO A 38 -17.74 7.75 -10.90
CA PRO A 38 -16.95 6.61 -10.45
C PRO A 38 -16.27 5.82 -11.57
N ARG A 39 -16.94 5.61 -12.71
CA ARG A 39 -16.37 4.90 -13.87
C ARG A 39 -15.14 5.63 -14.44
N LYS A 40 -15.22 6.95 -14.59
CA LYS A 40 -14.10 7.77 -15.07
C LYS A 40 -12.95 7.78 -14.07
N ALA A 41 -13.26 7.89 -12.77
CA ALA A 41 -12.27 7.87 -11.71
C ALA A 41 -11.52 6.53 -11.65
N ILE A 42 -12.23 5.40 -11.76
CA ILE A 42 -11.64 4.05 -11.80
C ILE A 42 -10.71 3.90 -13.02
N ALA A 43 -11.16 4.30 -14.22
CA ALA A 43 -10.35 4.21 -15.43
C ALA A 43 -9.05 5.03 -15.32
N MET A 44 -9.16 6.24 -14.79
CA MET A 44 -8.00 7.11 -14.52
C MET A 44 -7.06 6.47 -13.50
N ALA A 45 -7.59 6.01 -12.35
CA ALA A 45 -6.78 5.40 -11.31
C ALA A 45 -6.09 4.12 -11.79
N ALA A 46 -6.76 3.26 -12.56
CA ALA A 46 -6.16 2.06 -13.11
C ALA A 46 -4.98 2.39 -14.05
N PHE A 47 -5.13 3.39 -14.91
CA PHE A 47 -4.06 3.85 -15.80
C PHE A 47 -2.87 4.45 -15.02
N PHE A 48 -3.13 5.34 -14.06
CA PHE A 48 -2.07 5.97 -13.29
C PHE A 48 -1.41 5.00 -12.30
N ASN A 49 -2.14 4.07 -11.69
CA ASN A 49 -1.57 2.97 -10.91
C ASN A 49 -0.65 2.10 -11.77
N LEU A 50 -1.07 1.76 -13.00
CA LEU A 50 -0.23 1.01 -13.94
C LEU A 50 1.07 1.75 -14.22
N THR A 51 1.00 3.03 -14.61
CA THR A 51 2.20 3.81 -14.89
C THR A 51 3.09 3.90 -13.66
N GLY A 52 2.55 4.25 -12.49
CA GLY A 52 3.31 4.34 -11.24
C GLY A 52 3.99 3.02 -10.87
N ALA A 53 3.30 1.89 -11.04
CA ALA A 53 3.86 0.57 -10.78
C ALA A 53 5.03 0.20 -11.71
N LEU A 54 5.05 0.73 -12.93
CA LEU A 54 6.19 0.56 -13.85
C LEU A 54 7.40 1.43 -13.46
N PHE A 55 7.23 2.43 -12.58
CA PHE A 55 8.30 3.31 -12.13
C PHE A 55 8.85 2.90 -10.74
N GLY A 56 10.16 2.69 -10.70
CA GLY A 56 10.94 2.46 -9.49
C GLY A 56 11.14 0.99 -9.11
N GLY A 57 11.85 0.78 -8.01
CA GLY A 57 12.13 -0.55 -7.44
C GLY A 57 12.75 -0.51 -6.04
N ALA A 58 12.83 0.67 -5.43
CA ALA A 58 13.45 0.89 -4.14
C ALA A 58 12.62 0.28 -2.99
N VAL A 59 11.28 0.41 -3.04
CA VAL A 59 10.38 -0.17 -2.05
C VAL A 59 10.41 -1.69 -2.15
N ALA A 60 10.45 -2.23 -3.37
CA ALA A 60 10.57 -3.67 -3.61
C ALA A 60 11.88 -4.24 -3.04
N SER A 61 12.97 -3.50 -3.18
CA SER A 61 14.26 -3.86 -2.57
C SER A 61 14.19 -3.87 -1.04
N THR A 62 13.51 -2.90 -0.44
CA THR A 62 13.30 -2.86 1.02
C THR A 62 12.46 -4.05 1.49
N ILE A 63 11.32 -4.33 0.85
CA ILE A 63 10.46 -5.47 1.20
C ILE A 63 11.19 -6.79 1.01
N GLY A 64 11.90 -6.95 -0.11
CA GLY A 64 12.50 -8.22 -0.47
C GLY A 64 13.79 -8.57 0.26
N LYS A 65 14.67 -7.62 0.57
CA LYS A 65 15.95 -7.92 1.27
C LYS A 65 16.26 -7.05 2.48
N GLY A 66 15.49 -5.99 2.69
CA GLY A 66 15.74 -4.99 3.73
C GLY A 66 15.15 -5.31 5.10
N LEU A 67 14.09 -6.12 5.17
CA LEU A 67 13.35 -6.35 6.42
C LEU A 67 13.77 -7.61 7.19
N VAL A 68 14.06 -8.70 6.48
CA VAL A 68 14.37 -10.00 7.06
C VAL A 68 15.67 -10.57 6.48
N ASP A 69 16.29 -11.47 7.23
CA ASP A 69 17.48 -12.19 6.78
C ASP A 69 17.14 -13.22 5.71
N THR A 70 17.63 -13.01 4.49
CA THR A 70 17.26 -13.83 3.34
C THR A 70 17.94 -15.20 3.33
N ASP A 71 18.92 -15.45 4.20
CA ASP A 71 19.59 -16.75 4.30
C ASP A 71 18.77 -17.78 5.10
N ILE A 72 17.86 -17.31 5.96
CA ILE A 72 16.96 -18.16 6.76
C ILE A 72 15.61 -18.37 6.05
N ILE A 73 15.20 -17.43 5.22
CA ILE A 73 13.86 -17.39 4.61
C ILE A 73 13.78 -18.38 3.44
N THR A 74 12.69 -19.15 3.42
CA THR A 74 12.39 -20.10 2.35
C THR A 74 11.18 -19.63 1.53
N MET A 75 10.96 -20.23 0.35
CA MET A 75 9.73 -19.98 -0.44
C MET A 75 8.45 -20.29 0.36
N THR A 76 8.46 -21.30 1.23
CA THR A 76 7.33 -21.62 2.11
C THR A 76 7.07 -20.50 3.11
N THR A 77 8.13 -19.91 3.68
CA THR A 77 8.02 -18.75 4.56
C THR A 77 7.38 -17.55 3.84
N VAL A 78 7.80 -17.29 2.61
CA VAL A 78 7.22 -16.23 1.78
C VAL A 78 5.75 -16.52 1.47
N LEU A 79 5.40 -17.77 1.15
CA LEU A 79 4.01 -18.19 0.93
C LEU A 79 3.13 -17.93 2.15
N SER A 80 3.57 -18.35 3.34
CA SER A 80 2.86 -18.12 4.60
C SER A 80 2.65 -16.64 4.89
N ALA A 81 3.66 -15.80 4.61
CA ALA A 81 3.57 -14.36 4.79
C ALA A 81 2.49 -13.72 3.89
N VAL A 82 2.44 -14.11 2.61
CA VAL A 82 1.46 -13.57 1.65
C VAL A 82 0.05 -14.03 1.98
N ILE A 83 -0.13 -15.31 2.33
CA ILE A 83 -1.43 -15.85 2.73
C ILE A 83 -1.93 -15.13 3.99
N ALA A 84 -1.06 -14.91 4.97
CA ALA A 84 -1.41 -14.18 6.19
C ALA A 84 -1.87 -12.74 5.90
N ALA A 85 -1.13 -12.03 5.05
CA ALA A 85 -1.46 -10.68 4.63
C ALA A 85 -2.81 -10.64 3.90
N PHE A 86 -3.03 -11.56 2.96
CA PHE A 86 -4.28 -11.68 2.23
C PHE A 86 -5.46 -12.01 3.15
N ALA A 87 -5.31 -12.98 4.06
CA ALA A 87 -6.35 -13.35 5.01
C ALA A 87 -6.77 -12.16 5.89
N TRP A 88 -5.81 -11.38 6.38
CA TRP A 88 -6.09 -10.19 7.17
C TRP A 88 -6.79 -9.09 6.35
N ASN A 89 -6.35 -8.86 5.11
CA ASN A 89 -6.97 -7.90 4.21
C ASN A 89 -8.44 -8.24 3.94
N ILE A 90 -8.75 -9.52 3.65
CA ILE A 90 -10.13 -9.96 3.43
C ILE A 90 -10.97 -9.88 4.72
N ALA A 91 -10.41 -10.22 5.87
CA ALA A 91 -11.12 -10.10 7.15
C ALA A 91 -11.51 -8.62 7.43
N THR A 92 -10.55 -7.71 7.29
CA THR A 92 -10.78 -6.27 7.50
C THR A 92 -11.70 -5.66 6.44
N TRP A 93 -11.62 -6.14 5.20
CA TRP A 93 -12.58 -5.81 4.15
C TRP A 93 -14.02 -6.12 4.55
N TRP A 94 -14.23 -7.34 5.04
CA TRP A 94 -15.56 -7.83 5.37
C TRP A 94 -16.17 -7.06 6.55
N LEU A 95 -15.32 -6.65 7.49
CA LEU A 95 -15.68 -5.77 8.61
C LEU A 95 -15.82 -4.29 8.24
N GLY A 96 -15.49 -3.91 6.99
CA GLY A 96 -15.52 -2.53 6.50
C GLY A 96 -14.53 -1.60 7.21
N LEU A 97 -13.42 -2.15 7.70
CA LEU A 97 -12.35 -1.42 8.37
C LEU A 97 -11.26 -1.05 7.35
N PRO A 98 -10.90 0.23 7.19
CA PRO A 98 -9.79 0.62 6.32
C PRO A 98 -8.47 0.24 6.99
N SER A 99 -7.96 -0.94 6.62
CA SER A 99 -6.68 -1.47 7.07
C SER A 99 -5.56 -1.12 6.08
N SER A 100 -4.32 -1.44 6.46
CA SER A 100 -3.16 -1.25 5.59
C SER A 100 -2.64 -2.58 5.10
N SER A 101 -2.76 -2.83 3.79
CA SER A 101 -2.15 -3.98 3.13
C SER A 101 -0.64 -4.03 3.31
N SER A 102 0.01 -2.87 3.42
CA SER A 102 1.47 -2.79 3.62
C SER A 102 1.88 -3.32 4.99
N HIS A 103 1.20 -2.89 6.05
CA HIS A 103 1.46 -3.39 7.39
C HIS A 103 1.02 -4.85 7.55
N ALA A 104 -0.03 -5.28 6.84
CA ALA A 104 -0.45 -6.68 6.82
C ALA A 104 0.63 -7.57 6.18
N LEU A 105 1.22 -7.13 5.07
CA LEU A 105 2.30 -7.86 4.40
C LEU A 105 3.58 -7.89 5.22
N ILE A 106 3.98 -6.74 5.78
CA ILE A 106 5.18 -6.66 6.62
C ILE A 106 5.00 -7.48 7.90
N GLY A 107 3.83 -7.40 8.56
CA GLY A 107 3.51 -8.19 9.73
C GLY A 107 3.56 -9.68 9.42
N GLY A 108 2.86 -10.13 8.37
CA GLY A 108 2.89 -11.50 7.88
C GLY A 108 4.30 -12.01 7.58
N LEU A 109 5.14 -11.19 6.93
CA LEU A 109 6.54 -11.50 6.65
C LEU A 109 7.37 -11.65 7.93
N CYS A 110 7.24 -10.72 8.88
CA CYS A 110 7.95 -10.79 10.16
C CYS A 110 7.54 -12.02 10.97
N GLY A 111 6.25 -12.31 11.04
CA GLY A 111 5.72 -13.48 11.74
C GLY A 111 6.21 -14.79 11.14
N ALA A 112 6.10 -14.93 9.81
CA ALA A 112 6.58 -16.12 9.11
C ALA A 112 8.11 -16.27 9.25
N ALA A 113 8.87 -15.18 9.16
CA ALA A 113 10.32 -15.17 9.37
C ALA A 113 10.70 -15.62 10.77
N LEU A 114 10.02 -15.12 11.80
CA LEU A 114 10.25 -15.50 13.19
C LEU A 114 9.96 -16.99 13.42
N ALA A 115 8.93 -17.54 12.79
CA ALA A 115 8.64 -18.97 12.81
C ALA A 115 9.76 -19.80 12.15
N ALA A 116 10.24 -19.36 10.98
CA ALA A 116 11.36 -20.01 10.28
C ALA A 116 12.65 -19.99 11.12
N ALA A 117 12.89 -18.90 11.84
CA ALA A 117 14.01 -18.73 12.76
C ALA A 117 13.80 -19.36 14.14
N ARG A 118 12.75 -20.18 14.33
CA ARG A 118 12.43 -20.87 15.59
C ARG A 118 12.30 -19.93 16.80
N GLY A 119 11.73 -18.75 16.59
CA GLY A 119 11.54 -17.74 17.63
C GLY A 119 12.74 -16.81 17.85
N ASN A 120 13.80 -16.93 17.05
CA ASN A 120 14.92 -16.00 17.13
C ASN A 120 14.60 -14.68 16.41
N TRP A 121 14.47 -13.61 17.20
CA TRP A 121 14.16 -12.26 16.72
C TRP A 121 15.27 -11.59 15.91
N SER A 122 16.49 -12.16 15.89
CA SER A 122 17.59 -11.63 15.07
C SER A 122 17.37 -11.80 13.57
N VAL A 123 16.41 -12.63 13.14
CA VAL A 123 16.02 -12.78 11.72
C VAL A 123 15.44 -11.49 11.14
N ILE A 124 14.92 -10.60 11.99
CA ILE A 124 14.40 -9.29 11.59
C ILE A 124 15.56 -8.28 11.64
N LYS A 125 15.76 -7.54 10.54
CA LYS A 125 16.78 -6.51 10.44
C LYS A 125 16.33 -5.22 11.11
N TRP A 126 16.42 -5.17 12.44
CA TRP A 126 15.88 -4.06 13.24
C TRP A 126 16.46 -2.69 12.90
N ASN A 127 17.78 -2.51 13.05
CA ASN A 127 18.40 -1.18 13.00
C ASN A 127 18.47 -0.59 11.58
N ALA A 128 18.76 -1.43 10.57
CA ALA A 128 18.91 -0.99 9.18
C ALA A 128 17.60 -1.04 8.38
N GLY A 129 16.66 -1.90 8.79
CA GLY A 129 15.42 -2.17 8.08
C GLY A 129 14.19 -1.70 8.85
N MET A 130 13.77 -2.50 9.82
CA MET A 130 12.47 -2.37 10.48
C MET A 130 12.24 -0.99 11.11
N TRP A 131 13.18 -0.50 11.91
CA TRP A 131 13.06 0.81 12.56
C TRP A 131 12.96 1.97 11.56
N PRO A 132 13.96 2.20 10.69
CA PRO A 132 13.95 3.38 9.82
C PRO A 132 12.97 3.27 8.64
N LYS A 133 12.65 2.06 8.16
CA LYS A 133 11.83 1.87 6.95
C LYS A 133 10.38 1.50 7.23
N VAL A 134 10.03 1.04 8.43
CA VAL A 134 8.66 0.61 8.75
C VAL A 134 8.14 1.35 9.98
N VAL A 135 8.76 1.17 11.15
CA VAL A 135 8.22 1.65 12.43
C VAL A 135 8.18 3.18 12.50
N VAL A 136 9.29 3.84 12.16
CA VAL A 136 9.34 5.32 12.14
C VAL A 136 8.34 5.87 11.11
N PRO A 137 8.36 5.46 9.83
CA PRO A 137 7.40 5.93 8.83
C PRO A 137 5.93 5.59 9.13
N MET A 138 5.65 4.52 9.86
CA MET A 138 4.30 4.16 10.30
C MET A 138 3.67 5.24 11.19
N ILE A 139 4.50 5.95 11.97
CA ILE A 139 4.08 7.04 12.86
C ILE A 139 4.27 8.41 12.19
N THR A 140 5.39 8.63 11.50
CA THR A 140 5.70 9.94 10.94
C THR A 140 4.88 10.24 9.69
N SER A 141 4.55 9.26 8.85
CA SER A 141 3.78 9.52 7.62
C SER A 141 2.33 9.94 7.86
N PRO A 142 1.57 9.38 8.83
CA PRO A 142 0.22 9.86 9.11
C PRO A 142 0.24 11.22 9.83
N LEU A 143 1.23 11.47 10.70
CA LEU A 143 1.44 12.78 11.30
C LEU A 143 1.77 13.84 10.23
N ALA A 144 2.66 13.51 9.30
CA ALA A 144 2.96 14.37 8.15
C ALA A 144 1.72 14.61 7.29
N GLY A 145 0.90 13.58 7.03
CA GLY A 145 -0.37 13.72 6.31
C GLY A 145 -1.30 14.72 7.00
N PHE A 146 -1.51 14.57 8.31
CA PHE A 146 -2.35 15.50 9.09
C PHE A 146 -1.81 16.94 9.08
N ILE A 147 -0.52 17.12 9.37
CA ILE A 147 0.11 18.45 9.49
C ILE A 147 0.20 19.13 8.12
N LEU A 148 0.75 18.45 7.11
CA LEU A 148 0.95 19.02 5.78
C LEU A 148 -0.39 19.22 5.06
N GLY A 149 -1.37 18.34 5.27
CA GLY A 149 -2.71 18.49 4.72
C GLY A 149 -3.43 19.69 5.32
N GLY A 150 -3.31 19.88 6.65
CA GLY A 150 -3.80 21.07 7.32
C GLY A 150 -3.08 22.34 6.85
N LEU A 151 -1.75 22.32 6.77
CA LEU A 151 -0.95 23.45 6.31
C LEU A 151 -1.32 23.86 4.89
N LEU A 152 -1.39 22.91 3.96
CA LEU A 152 -1.78 23.18 2.57
C LEU A 152 -3.19 23.75 2.49
N MET A 153 -4.15 23.19 3.25
CA MET A 153 -5.51 23.72 3.29
C MET A 153 -5.57 25.14 3.87
N PHE A 154 -4.79 25.43 4.91
CA PHE A 154 -4.70 26.76 5.50
C PHE A 154 -4.13 27.77 4.51
N LEU A 155 -3.04 27.43 3.81
CA LEU A 155 -2.46 28.27 2.78
C LEU A 155 -3.45 28.54 1.64
N LEU A 156 -4.16 27.50 1.18
CA LEU A 156 -5.21 27.65 0.17
C LEU A 156 -6.36 28.52 0.68
N PHE A 157 -6.78 28.38 1.94
CA PHE A 157 -7.82 29.20 2.53
C PHE A 157 -7.45 30.70 2.53
N VAL A 158 -6.21 31.03 2.89
CA VAL A 158 -5.70 32.41 2.88
C VAL A 158 -5.56 32.94 1.44
N ALA A 159 -4.94 32.17 0.56
CA ALA A 159 -4.67 32.57 -0.82
C ALA A 159 -5.95 32.73 -1.65
N LEU A 160 -6.99 31.94 -1.37
CA LEU A 160 -8.24 31.94 -2.11
C LEU A 160 -9.29 32.92 -1.56
N ARG A 161 -9.01 33.59 -0.44
CA ARG A 161 -9.91 34.57 0.19
C ARG A 161 -10.43 35.67 -0.77
N PRO A 162 -9.66 36.23 -1.72
CA PRO A 162 -10.17 37.27 -2.60
C PRO A 162 -11.04 36.73 -3.76
N PHE A 163 -11.10 35.42 -3.98
CA PHE A 163 -11.79 34.83 -5.12
C PHE A 163 -13.23 34.40 -4.78
N THR A 164 -14.10 34.43 -5.78
CA THR A 164 -15.50 34.01 -5.61
C THR A 164 -15.60 32.49 -5.48
N PRO A 165 -16.60 31.97 -4.72
CA PRO A 165 -16.83 30.53 -4.60
C PRO A 165 -17.02 29.82 -5.96
N HIS A 166 -17.62 30.50 -6.93
CA HIS A 166 -17.80 29.97 -8.28
C HIS A 166 -16.47 29.74 -9.01
N PHE A 167 -15.56 30.73 -8.96
CA PHE A 167 -14.22 30.61 -9.55
C PHE A 167 -13.43 29.46 -8.89
N ILE A 168 -13.43 29.41 -7.55
CA ILE A 168 -12.74 28.35 -6.78
C ILE A 168 -13.27 26.97 -7.18
N HIS A 169 -14.60 26.80 -7.26
CA HIS A 169 -15.19 25.53 -7.66
C HIS A 169 -14.79 25.11 -9.08
N SER A 170 -14.77 26.04 -10.03
CA SER A 170 -14.38 25.77 -11.42
C SER A 170 -12.90 25.39 -11.56
N LEU A 171 -12.02 26.13 -10.88
CA LEU A 171 -10.58 25.88 -10.91
C LEU A 171 -10.22 24.55 -10.22
N PHE A 172 -10.64 24.37 -8.97
CA PHE A 172 -10.31 23.17 -8.21
C PHE A 172 -11.05 21.93 -8.68
N GLY A 173 -12.17 22.07 -9.40
CA GLY A 173 -12.75 20.96 -10.14
C GLY A 173 -11.79 20.37 -11.17
N LYS A 174 -10.99 21.20 -11.85
CA LYS A 174 -9.98 20.72 -12.82
C LYS A 174 -8.70 20.26 -12.13
N LEU A 175 -8.20 21.04 -11.16
CA LEU A 175 -6.97 20.71 -10.44
C LEU A 175 -7.10 19.41 -9.63
N GLN A 176 -8.29 19.11 -9.10
CA GLN A 176 -8.51 17.87 -8.36
C GLN A 176 -8.35 16.62 -9.26
N ILE A 177 -8.68 16.72 -10.55
CA ILE A 177 -8.45 15.59 -11.48
C ILE A 177 -6.95 15.28 -11.56
N PHE A 178 -6.12 16.33 -11.63
CA PHE A 178 -4.68 16.19 -11.65
C PHE A 178 -4.12 15.63 -10.33
N SER A 179 -4.57 16.14 -9.17
CA SER A 179 -4.13 15.62 -7.86
C SER A 179 -4.56 14.17 -7.64
N ALA A 180 -5.77 13.79 -8.06
CA ALA A 180 -6.25 12.41 -7.99
C ALA A 180 -5.44 11.47 -8.90
N ALA A 181 -5.09 11.93 -10.12
CA ALA A 181 -4.21 11.19 -11.02
C ALA A 181 -2.80 11.01 -10.42
N TRP A 182 -2.23 12.05 -9.83
CA TRP A 182 -0.93 11.97 -9.17
C TRP A 182 -0.98 11.11 -7.91
N MET A 183 -2.05 11.16 -7.12
CA MET A 183 -2.25 10.27 -5.98
C MET A 183 -2.30 8.80 -6.42
N ALA A 184 -3.04 8.48 -7.49
CA ALA A 184 -3.05 7.14 -8.08
C ALA A 184 -1.64 6.73 -8.56
N HIS A 185 -0.95 7.59 -9.31
CA HIS A 185 0.42 7.31 -9.73
C HIS A 185 1.35 7.02 -8.54
N SER A 186 1.29 7.85 -7.50
CA SER A 186 2.10 7.70 -6.29
C SER A 186 1.77 6.40 -5.56
N HIS A 187 0.49 6.03 -5.47
CA HIS A 187 0.03 4.74 -4.97
C HIS A 187 0.68 3.59 -5.75
N GLY A 188 0.63 3.66 -7.09
CA GLY A 188 1.35 2.81 -8.03
C GLY A 188 2.81 2.56 -7.66
N THR A 189 3.56 3.64 -7.45
CA THR A 189 5.01 3.59 -7.17
C THR A 189 5.37 2.99 -5.82
N ASN A 190 4.43 2.90 -4.88
CA ASN A 190 4.69 2.35 -3.54
C ASN A 190 4.14 0.93 -3.39
N ASP A 191 2.90 0.72 -3.81
CA ASP A 191 2.13 -0.48 -3.47
C ASP A 191 2.50 -1.68 -4.32
N ALA A 192 2.54 -1.55 -5.65
CA ALA A 192 2.89 -2.68 -6.52
C ALA A 192 4.32 -3.18 -6.28
N GLN A 193 5.22 -2.28 -5.88
CA GLN A 193 6.58 -2.65 -5.53
C GLN A 193 6.64 -3.63 -4.34
N LYS A 194 5.64 -3.65 -3.46
CA LYS A 194 5.63 -4.58 -2.31
C LYS A 194 5.51 -6.02 -2.79
N THR A 195 4.58 -6.30 -3.69
CA THR A 195 4.44 -7.63 -4.30
C THR A 195 5.61 -7.97 -5.22
N MET A 196 6.15 -6.99 -5.97
CA MET A 196 7.38 -7.21 -6.73
C MET A 196 8.53 -7.68 -5.82
N GLY A 197 8.67 -7.07 -4.64
CA GLY A 197 9.67 -7.45 -3.65
C GLY A 197 9.47 -8.87 -3.11
N ILE A 198 8.23 -9.28 -2.85
CA ILE A 198 7.87 -10.62 -2.38
C ILE A 198 8.15 -11.70 -3.44
N ILE A 199 7.71 -11.50 -4.68
CA ILE A 199 7.96 -12.47 -5.76
C ILE A 199 9.47 -12.56 -6.00
N THR A 200 10.17 -11.42 -6.03
CA THR A 200 11.63 -11.40 -6.20
C THR A 200 12.34 -12.08 -5.03
N LEU A 201 11.86 -11.93 -3.79
CA LEU A 201 12.40 -12.65 -2.63
C LEU A 201 12.22 -14.17 -2.77
N ALA A 202 11.08 -14.64 -3.27
CA ALA A 202 10.86 -16.06 -3.52
C ALA A 202 11.81 -16.61 -4.60
N LEU A 203 12.00 -15.87 -5.70
CA LEU A 203 12.96 -16.24 -6.75
C LEU A 203 14.40 -16.21 -6.24
N PHE A 204 14.76 -15.20 -5.45
CA PHE A 204 16.10 -15.06 -4.90
C PHE A 204 16.44 -16.18 -3.91
N THR A 205 15.55 -16.45 -2.96
CA THR A 205 15.71 -17.54 -1.97
C THR A 205 15.69 -18.92 -2.63
N GLY A 206 14.81 -19.13 -3.61
CA GLY A 206 14.80 -20.36 -4.41
C GLY A 206 16.08 -20.57 -5.23
N THR A 207 16.68 -19.48 -5.75
CA THR A 207 17.96 -19.55 -6.46
C THR A 207 19.09 -19.94 -5.51
N LYS A 208 19.17 -19.29 -4.33
CA LYS A 208 20.16 -19.62 -3.30
C LYS A 208 20.04 -21.07 -2.80
N ALA A 209 18.81 -21.57 -2.71
CA ALA A 209 18.54 -22.95 -2.29
C ALA A 209 18.76 -24.00 -3.40
N GLY A 210 19.30 -23.62 -4.57
CA GLY A 210 19.51 -24.54 -5.70
C GLY A 210 18.22 -25.07 -6.34
N SER A 211 17.05 -24.51 -6.00
CA SER A 211 15.75 -25.00 -6.46
C SER A 211 15.55 -24.86 -7.98
N PHE A 212 16.42 -24.11 -8.65
CA PHE A 212 16.33 -23.79 -10.07
C PHE A 212 17.48 -24.40 -10.90
N ASP A 213 18.42 -25.13 -10.28
CA ASP A 213 19.67 -25.52 -10.95
C ASP A 213 19.44 -26.44 -12.15
N HIS A 214 18.49 -27.37 -12.04
CA HIS A 214 18.12 -28.35 -13.07
C HIS A 214 17.00 -27.87 -14.01
N LEU A 215 16.71 -26.56 -14.06
CA LEU A 215 15.69 -26.05 -14.97
C LEU A 215 16.17 -26.08 -16.44
N PRO A 216 15.27 -26.41 -17.38
CA PRO A 216 15.52 -26.21 -18.81
C PRO A 216 15.88 -24.76 -19.15
N ASP A 217 16.68 -24.54 -20.19
CA ASP A 217 17.20 -23.20 -20.56
C ASP A 217 16.10 -22.13 -20.70
N TRP A 218 14.93 -22.51 -21.23
CA TRP A 218 13.79 -21.60 -21.40
C TRP A 218 13.19 -21.08 -20.08
N LEU A 219 13.49 -21.71 -18.93
CA LEU A 219 13.05 -21.30 -17.59
C LEU A 219 14.15 -20.59 -16.78
N HIS A 220 15.34 -20.34 -17.35
CA HIS A 220 16.43 -19.68 -16.63
C HIS A 220 16.11 -18.24 -16.19
N PHE A 221 15.11 -17.59 -16.80
CA PHE A 221 14.62 -16.28 -16.36
C PHE A 221 14.05 -16.26 -14.93
N LEU A 222 13.81 -17.44 -14.33
CA LEU A 222 13.42 -17.59 -12.93
C LEU A 222 14.61 -17.47 -11.97
N LYS A 223 15.84 -17.74 -12.44
CA LYS A 223 17.06 -17.64 -11.62
C LYS A 223 17.37 -16.18 -11.32
N THR A 224 17.52 -15.86 -10.05
CA THR A 224 17.82 -14.51 -9.54
C THR A 224 19.02 -14.61 -8.59
N PRO A 225 20.27 -14.71 -9.09
CA PRO A 225 21.46 -14.91 -8.25
C PRO A 225 21.83 -13.66 -7.45
N VAL A 226 21.55 -12.48 -8.01
CA VAL A 226 21.64 -11.19 -7.33
C VAL A 226 20.23 -10.66 -7.16
N PHE A 227 19.92 -10.06 -6.01
CA PHE A 227 18.62 -9.45 -5.77
C PHE A 227 18.44 -8.22 -6.68
N ALA A 228 17.88 -8.45 -7.86
CA ALA A 228 17.50 -7.48 -8.87
C ALA A 228 16.08 -7.80 -9.32
N LEU A 229 15.23 -6.77 -9.47
CA LEU A 229 13.83 -6.98 -9.86
C LEU A 229 13.75 -7.45 -11.32
N PRO A 230 13.21 -8.65 -11.59
CA PRO A 230 13.02 -9.10 -12.95
C PRO A 230 11.94 -8.26 -13.65
N LYS A 231 12.17 -7.88 -14.91
CA LYS A 231 11.23 -7.04 -15.69
C LYS A 231 9.84 -7.68 -15.81
N TRP A 232 9.77 -9.01 -15.91
CA TRP A 232 8.50 -9.73 -15.98
C TRP A 232 7.71 -9.62 -14.66
N VAL A 233 8.40 -9.60 -13.50
CA VAL A 233 7.75 -9.40 -12.19
C VAL A 233 7.16 -8.00 -12.10
N ILE A 234 7.91 -6.99 -12.57
CA ILE A 234 7.42 -5.60 -12.64
C ILE A 234 6.17 -5.52 -13.51
N GLY A 235 6.22 -6.03 -14.74
CA GLY A 235 5.08 -6.02 -15.66
C GLY A 235 3.87 -6.78 -15.11
N LEU A 236 4.09 -7.95 -14.53
CA LEU A 236 3.05 -8.78 -13.92
C LEU A 236 2.34 -8.05 -12.77
N CYS A 237 3.10 -7.50 -11.82
CA CYS A 237 2.53 -6.79 -10.67
C CYS A 237 1.81 -5.51 -11.12
N ALA A 238 2.39 -4.76 -12.06
CA ALA A 238 1.81 -3.52 -12.58
C ALA A 238 0.46 -3.76 -13.28
N ILE A 239 0.38 -4.77 -14.15
CA ILE A 239 -0.87 -5.17 -14.81
C ILE A 239 -1.87 -5.67 -13.77
N THR A 240 -1.43 -6.52 -12.83
CA THR A 240 -2.30 -7.07 -11.78
C THR A 240 -2.92 -5.97 -10.93
N MET A 241 -2.14 -4.97 -10.52
CA MET A 241 -2.67 -3.85 -9.74
C MET A 241 -3.64 -2.99 -10.54
N ALA A 242 -3.34 -2.74 -11.82
CA ALA A 242 -4.21 -1.99 -12.70
C ALA A 242 -5.56 -2.69 -12.91
N VAL A 243 -5.54 -4.01 -13.11
CA VAL A 243 -6.74 -4.84 -13.26
C VAL A 243 -7.53 -4.92 -11.95
N GLY A 244 -6.85 -5.07 -10.80
CA GLY A 244 -7.48 -4.99 -9.47
C GLY A 244 -8.16 -3.64 -9.24
N THR A 245 -7.47 -2.55 -9.58
CA THR A 245 -8.01 -1.18 -9.50
C THR A 245 -9.23 -1.01 -10.41
N ALA A 246 -9.17 -1.55 -11.63
CA ALA A 246 -10.26 -1.51 -12.60
C ALA A 246 -11.50 -2.32 -12.17
N ALA A 247 -11.31 -3.40 -11.42
CA ALA A 247 -12.40 -4.16 -10.81
C ALA A 247 -13.17 -3.36 -9.73
N GLY A 248 -12.59 -2.26 -9.26
CA GLY A 248 -13.23 -1.28 -8.39
C GLY A 248 -13.01 -1.58 -6.91
N GLY A 249 -13.89 -1.05 -6.06
CA GLY A 249 -13.78 -1.12 -4.59
C GLY A 249 -15.03 -0.58 -3.91
N TRP A 250 -16.20 -0.81 -4.52
CA TRP A 250 -17.44 -0.05 -4.26
C TRP A 250 -17.90 -0.06 -2.80
N ARG A 251 -17.65 -1.17 -2.08
CA ARG A 251 -17.96 -1.28 -0.66
C ARG A 251 -17.13 -0.31 0.19
N ILE A 252 -15.86 -0.08 -0.17
CA ILE A 252 -14.93 0.82 0.54
C ILE A 252 -15.08 2.27 0.08
N ILE A 253 -15.32 2.51 -1.21
CA ILE A 253 -15.56 3.86 -1.74
C ILE A 253 -16.73 4.55 -1.01
N ARG A 254 -17.79 3.79 -0.71
CA ARG A 254 -18.95 4.29 0.05
C ARG A 254 -18.63 4.60 1.52
N THR A 255 -17.61 3.98 2.13
CA THR A 255 -17.27 4.21 3.55
C THR A 255 -16.30 5.37 3.76
N LEU A 256 -15.31 5.57 2.88
CA LEU A 256 -14.27 6.60 3.06
C LEU A 256 -14.73 8.03 2.71
N GLY A 257 -15.48 8.22 1.62
CA GLY A 257 -15.84 9.57 1.13
C GLY A 257 -16.92 10.30 1.95
N HIS A 258 -17.85 9.55 2.58
CA HIS A 258 -19.03 10.15 3.22
C HIS A 258 -19.00 10.18 4.75
N ARG A 259 -18.11 9.41 5.40
CA ARG A 259 -18.21 9.21 6.86
C ARG A 259 -17.32 10.12 7.70
N MET A 260 -16.22 10.67 7.18
CA MET A 260 -15.27 11.45 7.99
C MET A 260 -15.51 12.96 7.89
N VAL A 261 -15.51 13.53 6.68
CA VAL A 261 -15.64 14.99 6.43
C VAL A 261 -16.37 15.23 5.11
N LYS A 262 -17.25 16.24 5.04
CA LYS A 262 -17.83 16.70 3.76
C LYS A 262 -16.79 17.47 2.94
N LEU A 263 -16.32 16.87 1.85
CA LEU A 263 -15.29 17.44 0.98
C LEU A 263 -15.88 18.28 -0.16
N GLN A 264 -15.18 19.37 -0.49
CA GLN A 264 -15.34 20.16 -1.71
C GLN A 264 -14.08 19.96 -2.58
N PRO A 265 -14.11 20.31 -3.88
CA PRO A 265 -12.97 20.05 -4.77
C PRO A 265 -11.63 20.57 -4.27
N VAL A 266 -11.59 21.77 -3.68
CA VAL A 266 -10.38 22.36 -3.08
C VAL A 266 -9.81 21.52 -1.93
N ASN A 267 -10.69 20.91 -1.12
CA ASN A 267 -10.28 20.06 0.00
C ASN A 267 -9.71 18.74 -0.51
N GLY A 268 -10.35 18.16 -1.53
CA GLY A 268 -9.89 16.93 -2.17
C GLY A 268 -8.51 17.14 -2.81
N PHE A 269 -8.34 18.25 -3.54
CA PHE A 269 -7.06 18.65 -4.10
C PHE A 269 -5.97 18.76 -3.03
N ALA A 270 -6.23 19.43 -1.91
CA ALA A 270 -5.27 19.58 -0.83
C ALA A 270 -4.88 18.22 -0.22
N ALA A 271 -5.86 17.36 0.06
CA ALA A 271 -5.62 16.05 0.65
C ALA A 271 -4.84 15.12 -0.29
N GLU A 272 -5.25 15.03 -1.55
CA GLU A 272 -4.62 14.17 -2.57
C GLU A 272 -3.20 14.64 -2.90
N THR A 273 -2.98 15.95 -3.06
CA THR A 273 -1.65 16.50 -3.35
C THR A 273 -0.68 16.23 -2.19
N THR A 274 -1.15 16.43 -0.95
CA THR A 274 -0.35 16.12 0.25
C THR A 274 0.01 14.64 0.30
N ALA A 275 -0.98 13.77 0.11
CA ALA A 275 -0.77 12.34 0.18
C ALA A 275 0.16 11.85 -0.94
N ALA A 276 -0.05 12.31 -2.18
CA ALA A 276 0.80 12.01 -3.33
C ALA A 276 2.25 12.41 -3.06
N LEU A 277 2.48 13.62 -2.54
CA LEU A 277 3.83 14.11 -2.23
C LEU A 277 4.52 13.22 -1.18
N ILE A 278 3.86 12.92 -0.07
CA ILE A 278 4.41 12.07 1.01
C ILE A 278 4.74 10.68 0.47
N ILE A 279 3.81 10.07 -0.27
CA ILE A 279 3.98 8.72 -0.83
C ILE A 279 5.13 8.72 -1.84
N GLN A 280 5.20 9.69 -2.75
CA GLN A 280 6.23 9.75 -3.77
C GLN A 280 7.63 9.95 -3.17
N CYS A 281 7.77 10.84 -2.19
CA CYS A 281 9.03 11.02 -1.46
C CYS A 281 9.45 9.73 -0.76
N ALA A 282 8.52 9.05 -0.09
CA ALA A 282 8.82 7.80 0.58
C ALA A 282 9.18 6.68 -0.39
N SER A 283 8.47 6.56 -1.52
CA SER A 283 8.79 5.62 -2.61
C SER A 283 10.19 5.84 -3.14
N TYR A 284 10.61 7.10 -3.33
CA TYR A 284 11.96 7.44 -3.77
C TYR A 284 13.03 6.94 -2.80
N TYR A 285 12.80 7.10 -1.49
CA TYR A 285 13.69 6.56 -0.45
C TYR A 285 13.49 5.06 -0.14
N GLY A 286 12.66 4.36 -0.92
CA GLY A 286 12.36 2.94 -0.76
C GLY A 286 11.64 2.61 0.55
N ILE A 287 10.85 3.54 1.09
CA ILE A 287 10.08 3.36 2.32
C ILE A 287 8.68 2.81 1.96
N PRO A 288 8.33 1.57 2.36
CA PRO A 288 6.99 1.04 2.18
C PRO A 288 6.02 1.74 3.13
N LEU A 289 5.20 2.64 2.60
CA LEU A 289 4.20 3.37 3.39
C LEU A 289 2.83 2.72 3.32
N SER A 290 2.01 2.97 4.34
CA SER A 290 0.57 2.78 4.25
C SER A 290 -0.08 3.97 3.57
N THR A 291 -0.43 3.80 2.29
CA THR A 291 -1.13 4.82 1.50
C THR A 291 -2.49 5.15 2.13
N THR A 292 -3.19 4.15 2.69
CA THR A 292 -4.43 4.32 3.46
C THR A 292 -4.24 5.27 4.64
N HIS A 293 -3.16 5.14 5.41
CA HIS A 293 -2.93 6.02 6.56
C HIS A 293 -2.64 7.45 6.10
N VAL A 294 -1.81 7.61 5.08
CA VAL A 294 -1.38 8.93 4.58
C VAL A 294 -2.56 9.70 4.00
N ILE A 295 -3.39 9.10 3.13
CA ILE A 295 -4.55 9.81 2.56
C ILE A 295 -5.60 10.11 3.62
N THR A 296 -5.86 9.15 4.52
CA THR A 296 -6.87 9.29 5.57
C THR A 296 -6.51 10.43 6.52
N THR A 297 -5.26 10.49 6.96
CA THR A 297 -4.78 11.58 7.82
C THR A 297 -4.65 12.91 7.09
N SER A 298 -4.30 12.91 5.79
CA SER A 298 -4.34 14.12 4.96
C SER A 298 -5.76 14.70 4.88
N ILE A 299 -6.77 13.86 4.70
CA ILE A 299 -8.19 14.27 4.75
C ILE A 299 -8.57 14.81 6.14
N MET A 300 -8.10 14.17 7.22
CA MET A 300 -8.34 14.65 8.60
C MET A 300 -7.71 16.03 8.83
N GLY A 301 -6.46 16.24 8.39
CA GLY A 301 -5.77 17.52 8.50
C GLY A 301 -6.49 18.64 7.76
N VAL A 302 -6.88 18.39 6.52
CA VAL A 302 -7.70 19.32 5.71
C VAL A 302 -9.04 19.61 6.39
N GLY A 303 -9.69 18.59 6.95
CA GLY A 303 -10.96 18.71 7.67
C GLY A 303 -10.87 19.51 8.97
N ALA A 304 -9.77 19.36 9.71
CA ALA A 304 -9.50 20.06 10.95
C ALA A 304 -9.46 21.58 10.76
N VAL A 305 -8.85 22.05 9.67
CA VAL A 305 -8.79 23.48 9.31
C VAL A 305 -10.17 24.04 8.98
N LYS A 306 -11.01 23.26 8.30
CA LYS A 306 -12.37 23.72 7.92
C LYS A 306 -13.29 23.81 9.14
N ARG A 307 -13.39 22.73 9.91
CA ARG A 307 -14.24 22.67 11.12
C ARG A 307 -13.87 21.46 11.96
N PHE A 308 -12.99 21.65 12.93
CA PHE A 308 -12.54 20.60 13.86
C PHE A 308 -13.69 19.84 14.54
N GLY A 309 -14.70 20.55 15.05
CA GLY A 309 -15.89 19.94 15.70
C GLY A 309 -16.88 19.25 14.74
N GLY A 310 -16.66 19.31 13.42
CA GLY A 310 -17.48 18.62 12.42
C GLY A 310 -16.99 17.20 12.08
N MET A 311 -15.84 16.79 12.64
CA MET A 311 -15.25 15.47 12.40
C MET A 311 -15.90 14.40 13.28
N ARG A 312 -16.17 13.23 12.70
CA ARG A 312 -16.72 12.08 13.43
C ARG A 312 -15.61 11.31 14.14
N TRP A 313 -15.20 11.77 15.32
CA TRP A 313 -14.10 11.18 16.09
C TRP A 313 -14.24 9.68 16.38
N THR A 314 -15.45 9.17 16.59
CA THR A 314 -15.70 7.73 16.76
C THR A 314 -15.27 6.90 15.54
N VAL A 315 -15.37 7.47 14.32
CA VAL A 315 -14.88 6.82 13.10
C VAL A 315 -13.36 6.85 13.06
N VAL A 316 -12.75 7.99 13.40
CA VAL A 316 -11.28 8.16 13.46
C VAL A 316 -10.66 7.16 14.43
N GLU A 317 -11.23 7.03 15.62
CA GLU A 317 -10.75 6.10 16.65
C GLU A 317 -10.80 4.64 16.17
N ARG A 318 -11.92 4.22 15.58
CA ARG A 318 -12.07 2.85 15.04
C ARG A 318 -11.05 2.54 13.94
N ILE A 319 -10.67 3.54 13.15
CA ILE A 319 -9.64 3.42 12.10
C ILE A 319 -8.26 3.22 12.72
N ILE A 320 -7.90 4.04 13.72
CA ILE A 320 -6.61 3.94 14.42
C ILE A 320 -6.44 2.58 15.08
N TRP A 321 -7.49 2.05 15.71
CA TRP A 321 -7.46 0.70 16.27
C TRP A 321 -7.19 -0.37 15.20
N ALA A 322 -7.86 -0.29 14.05
CA ALA A 322 -7.61 -1.22 12.94
C ALA A 322 -6.15 -1.16 12.47
N TRP A 323 -5.55 0.04 12.45
CA TRP A 323 -4.15 0.23 12.07
C TRP A 323 -3.19 -0.40 13.07
N LEU A 324 -3.41 -0.18 14.37
CA LEU A 324 -2.57 -0.71 15.44
C LEU A 324 -2.56 -2.25 15.46
N PHE A 325 -3.73 -2.88 15.27
CA PHE A 325 -3.86 -4.33 15.31
C PHE A 325 -3.42 -5.04 14.03
N THR A 326 -3.26 -4.32 12.91
CA THR A 326 -2.96 -4.96 11.62
C THR A 326 -1.62 -5.70 11.61
N LEU A 327 -0.55 -5.09 12.11
CA LEU A 327 0.79 -5.70 12.09
C LEU A 327 0.88 -6.90 13.05
N PRO A 328 0.44 -6.81 14.32
CA PRO A 328 0.44 -7.97 15.21
C PRO A 328 -0.45 -9.11 14.72
N ALA A 329 -1.68 -8.82 14.25
CA ALA A 329 -2.60 -9.87 13.85
C ALA A 329 -2.12 -10.62 12.60
N SER A 330 -1.67 -9.90 11.56
CA SER A 330 -1.08 -10.53 10.38
C SER A 330 0.20 -11.29 10.70
N GLY A 331 1.02 -10.78 11.62
CA GLY A 331 2.22 -11.48 12.10
C GLY A 331 1.90 -12.78 12.83
N LEU A 332 0.89 -12.80 13.70
CA LEU A 332 0.45 -14.02 14.37
C LEU A 332 -0.06 -15.06 13.37
N ILE A 333 -0.85 -14.65 12.37
CA ILE A 333 -1.31 -15.54 11.30
C ILE A 333 -0.11 -16.08 10.50
N GLY A 334 0.84 -15.21 10.12
CA GLY A 334 2.04 -15.60 9.39
C GLY A 334 2.91 -16.60 10.16
N TYR A 335 3.10 -16.36 11.46
CA TYR A 335 3.82 -17.26 12.35
C TYR A 335 3.12 -18.63 12.44
N ALA A 336 1.81 -18.64 12.68
CA ALA A 336 1.02 -19.87 12.79
C ALA A 336 1.06 -20.70 11.49
N LEU A 337 0.87 -20.06 10.33
CA LEU A 337 0.92 -20.72 9.02
C LEU A 337 2.30 -21.30 8.72
N ALA A 338 3.37 -20.56 9.02
CA ALA A 338 4.74 -21.03 8.81
C ALA A 338 5.09 -22.20 9.74
N ARG A 339 4.63 -22.17 11.00
CA ARG A 339 4.80 -23.29 11.94
C ARG A 339 4.03 -24.53 11.49
N ALA A 340 2.80 -24.37 11.02
CA ALA A 340 2.00 -25.47 10.48
C ALA A 340 2.66 -26.09 9.25
N ALA A 341 3.17 -25.26 8.33
CA ALA A 341 3.87 -25.74 7.14
C ALA A 341 5.19 -26.47 7.44
N ALA A 342 5.87 -26.13 8.54
CA ALA A 342 7.08 -26.82 8.97
C ALA A 342 6.82 -28.14 9.73
N ALA A 343 5.56 -28.40 10.11
CA ALA A 343 5.15 -29.62 10.79
C ALA A 343 4.59 -30.70 9.83
N LEU A 344 4.38 -30.33 8.56
CA LEU A 344 4.00 -31.21 7.45
C LEU A 344 5.25 -31.69 6.72
#